data_AF-A0A2I2F4T6-F1
#
_entry.id   AF-A0A2I2F4T6-F1
#
_cell.length_a   1.000
_cell.length_b   1.000
_cell.length_c   1.000
_cell.angle_alpha   90.00
_cell.angle_beta   90.00
_cell.angle_gamma   90.00
#
_symmetry.space_group_name_H-M   'P 1'
#
loop_
_entity.id
_entity.type
_entity.pdbx_description
1 polymer ?
#
loop_
_entity_poly.entity_id
_entity_poly.type
_entity_poly.pdbx_seq_one_letter_code
_entity_poly.pdbx_strand_id
1 'polypeptide(L)'
;MLNRDMHAGSLTIQYQTPDLHGKNWVGLYPLNEGPVQHRKDGESLMWKYAPRNDGILWFDVSSLAAGNYTVYFLAKDGYSWLTDPIDITLSTYPEIYFPVAEATLRNGRQGEAYEAQLHGLLLGKHEKNVRFEKMDGDDWIKVHADGTLQGTPSQAGSSHVTVRGVAENDVTSTIKLTIPVREGAKRLLDSVRTLSLNIWHGGVELNDALTKQLWVILKSNVDVVALQESENGAATRIATALGWDYWESSFSVSILSRYPIVQKYGAVSRSGAVRVNLNGEKAEKIHLNVWSAHLGYTPYGPYDVCYEEKDWAGVLEGEKKSGRVDQINEIMAGMKQHLDDADNVPVLLMGDFNAPSQLDYVESLKEEHCGLVGVEWPTSKAPLDNGLMDSFRETHQVPAANEVTWSPLYPRHDGVSGDFEPQDRIDFIYYKGKKLKVKKTQIFDQWSPSPYPTHKDNGWPSDHKAAFAEFHL
;
A
#
# COMPACT_ATOMS: atom_id res chain seq x y z
N MET A 1 -23.27 -11.66 -2.85
CA MET A 1 -23.21 -10.18 -2.81
C MET A 1 -22.31 -9.71 -3.94
N LEU A 2 -22.70 -8.64 -4.63
CA LEU A 2 -21.94 -8.05 -5.73
C LEU A 2 -21.87 -6.53 -5.51
N ASN A 3 -20.66 -5.99 -5.35
CA ASN A 3 -20.42 -4.55 -5.13
C ASN A 3 -19.45 -4.02 -6.18
N ARG A 4 -19.52 -2.71 -6.48
CA ARG A 4 -18.63 -2.06 -7.45
C ARG A 4 -17.88 -0.85 -6.90
N ASP A 5 -16.72 -0.60 -7.47
CA ASP A 5 -16.00 0.68 -7.40
C ASP A 5 -15.46 1.00 -8.82
N MET A 6 -15.41 2.28 -9.19
CA MET A 6 -14.96 2.70 -10.53
C MET A 6 -13.80 3.66 -10.39
N HIS A 7 -12.65 3.31 -10.98
CA HIS A 7 -11.45 4.13 -10.99
C HIS A 7 -10.86 4.13 -12.39
N ALA A 8 -10.69 5.31 -12.98
CA ALA A 8 -9.74 5.52 -14.06
C ALA A 8 -9.83 4.48 -15.21
N GLY A 9 -11.01 4.32 -15.82
CA GLY A 9 -11.22 3.37 -16.94
C GLY A 9 -11.21 1.89 -16.54
N SER A 10 -11.17 1.61 -15.24
CA SER A 10 -11.30 0.27 -14.66
C SER A 10 -12.57 0.15 -13.80
N LEU A 11 -13.18 -1.02 -13.85
CA LEU A 11 -14.33 -1.40 -13.05
C LEU A 11 -13.91 -2.52 -12.09
N THR A 12 -14.00 -2.24 -10.79
CA THR A 12 -13.76 -3.22 -9.73
C THR A 12 -15.07 -3.86 -9.32
N ILE A 13 -15.11 -5.19 -9.29
CA ILE A 13 -16.26 -5.99 -8.87
C ILE A 13 -15.87 -6.88 -7.71
N GLN A 14 -16.39 -6.59 -6.51
CA GLN A 14 -16.28 -7.49 -5.37
C GLN A 14 -17.43 -8.48 -5.39
N TYR A 15 -17.13 -9.77 -5.30
CA TYR A 15 -18.11 -10.85 -5.28
C TYR A 15 -17.98 -11.71 -4.03
N GLN A 16 -19.10 -12.29 -3.62
CA GLN A 16 -19.16 -13.32 -2.59
C GLN A 16 -20.32 -14.27 -2.90
N THR A 17 -20.06 -15.58 -2.83
CA THR A 17 -21.03 -16.66 -3.01
C THR A 17 -20.74 -17.83 -2.07
N PRO A 18 -21.77 -18.45 -1.47
CA PRO A 18 -21.60 -19.73 -0.77
C PRO A 18 -21.36 -20.90 -1.73
N ASP A 19 -21.69 -20.74 -3.03
CA ASP A 19 -21.62 -21.79 -4.04
C ASP A 19 -20.24 -21.83 -4.72
N LEU A 20 -19.20 -22.23 -3.98
CA LEU A 20 -17.83 -22.33 -4.47
C LEU A 20 -17.75 -23.24 -5.71
N HIS A 21 -17.26 -22.68 -6.82
CA HIS A 21 -16.97 -23.46 -8.01
C HIS A 21 -15.93 -22.77 -8.89
N GLY A 22 -14.92 -23.50 -9.36
CA GLY A 22 -13.82 -22.98 -10.17
C GLY A 22 -14.20 -22.41 -11.54
N LYS A 23 -15.48 -22.49 -11.91
CA LYS A 23 -16.06 -21.99 -13.18
C LYS A 23 -17.17 -20.97 -12.97
N ASN A 24 -17.35 -20.47 -11.76
CA ASN A 24 -18.18 -19.28 -11.58
C ASN A 24 -17.49 -18.10 -12.27
N TRP A 25 -18.26 -17.17 -12.81
CA TRP A 25 -17.72 -16.10 -13.63
C TRP A 25 -18.58 -14.84 -13.55
N VAL A 26 -17.96 -13.70 -13.76
CA VAL A 26 -18.65 -12.41 -13.85
C VAL A 26 -18.59 -11.94 -15.30
N GLY A 27 -19.75 -11.54 -15.83
CA GLY A 27 -19.88 -11.01 -17.19
C GLY A 27 -20.50 -9.61 -17.19
N LEU A 28 -19.99 -8.75 -18.08
CA LEU A 28 -20.47 -7.40 -18.33
C LEU A 28 -21.22 -7.35 -19.66
N TYR A 29 -22.42 -6.78 -19.67
CA TYR A 29 -23.32 -6.70 -20.83
C TYR A 29 -23.90 -5.29 -20.97
N PRO A 30 -24.41 -4.90 -22.15
CA PRO A 30 -25.22 -3.69 -22.27
C PRO A 30 -26.42 -3.72 -21.30
N LEU A 31 -26.92 -2.55 -20.89
CA LEU A 31 -28.05 -2.46 -19.97
C LEU A 31 -29.27 -3.24 -20.51
N ASN A 32 -29.85 -4.09 -19.67
CA ASN A 32 -31.00 -4.97 -19.98
C ASN A 32 -30.72 -6.07 -21.02
N GLU A 33 -29.47 -6.28 -21.41
CA GLU A 33 -29.03 -7.42 -22.22
C GLU A 33 -28.26 -8.42 -21.36
N GLY A 34 -27.91 -9.58 -21.93
CA GLY A 34 -27.18 -10.61 -21.21
C GLY A 34 -28.11 -11.66 -20.61
N PRO A 35 -27.73 -12.31 -19.50
CA PRO A 35 -28.39 -13.53 -19.05
C PRO A 35 -29.77 -13.33 -18.39
N VAL A 36 -30.63 -12.49 -18.96
CA VAL A 36 -31.96 -12.14 -18.46
C VAL A 36 -32.77 -13.40 -18.17
N GLN A 37 -33.42 -13.45 -17.00
CA GLN A 37 -34.16 -14.63 -16.53
C GLN A 37 -33.33 -15.93 -16.45
N HIS A 38 -32.03 -15.84 -16.12
CA HIS A 38 -31.13 -16.98 -15.93
C HIS A 38 -30.88 -17.82 -17.20
N ARG A 39 -31.03 -17.24 -18.40
CA ARG A 39 -30.82 -17.91 -19.69
C ARG A 39 -29.79 -17.17 -20.52
N LYS A 40 -29.06 -17.87 -21.38
CA LYS A 40 -28.14 -17.22 -22.31
C LYS A 40 -28.93 -16.30 -23.23
N ASP A 41 -28.52 -15.04 -23.28
CA ASP A 41 -28.95 -14.07 -24.28
C ASP A 41 -27.78 -13.10 -24.52
N GLY A 42 -27.27 -13.08 -25.76
CA GLY A 42 -26.05 -12.37 -26.13
C GLY A 42 -24.72 -12.97 -25.63
N GLU A 43 -23.63 -12.38 -26.10
CA GLU A 43 -22.26 -12.61 -25.60
C GLU A 43 -21.90 -11.48 -24.63
N SER A 44 -21.12 -11.78 -23.60
CA SER A 44 -20.60 -10.75 -22.70
C SER A 44 -19.63 -9.85 -23.44
N LEU A 45 -19.69 -8.55 -23.19
CA LEU A 45 -18.69 -7.58 -23.68
C LEU A 45 -17.32 -7.87 -23.08
N MET A 46 -17.31 -8.25 -21.81
CA MET A 46 -16.13 -8.67 -21.06
C MET A 46 -16.53 -9.69 -20.02
N TRP A 47 -15.62 -10.61 -19.66
CA TRP A 47 -15.86 -11.57 -18.60
C TRP A 47 -14.57 -11.98 -17.92
N LYS A 48 -14.67 -12.41 -16.66
CA LYS A 48 -13.58 -13.02 -15.90
C LYS A 48 -14.10 -14.14 -15.01
N TYR A 49 -13.28 -15.16 -14.78
CA TYR A 49 -13.58 -16.21 -13.80
C TYR A 49 -13.50 -15.67 -12.37
N ALA A 50 -14.38 -16.20 -11.52
CA ALA A 50 -14.55 -15.91 -10.11
C ALA A 50 -14.51 -17.24 -9.31
N PRO A 51 -13.35 -17.93 -9.27
CA PRO A 51 -13.28 -19.33 -8.84
C PRO A 51 -13.40 -19.54 -7.33
N ARG A 52 -13.33 -18.46 -6.53
CA ARG A 52 -13.33 -18.49 -5.07
C ARG A 52 -14.74 -18.24 -4.50
N ASN A 53 -14.89 -18.42 -3.20
CA ASN A 53 -16.11 -18.09 -2.46
C ASN A 53 -16.30 -16.57 -2.31
N ASP A 54 -15.20 -15.81 -2.30
CA ASP A 54 -15.19 -14.37 -2.41
C ASP A 54 -13.98 -13.88 -3.22
N GLY A 55 -14.03 -12.62 -3.64
CA GLY A 55 -12.90 -12.01 -4.32
C GLY A 55 -13.23 -10.67 -4.93
N ILE A 56 -12.22 -10.09 -5.57
CA ILE A 56 -12.32 -8.83 -6.30
C ILE A 56 -11.83 -9.08 -7.73
N LEU A 57 -12.64 -8.71 -8.71
CA LEU A 57 -12.31 -8.74 -10.13
C LEU A 57 -12.11 -7.32 -10.65
N TRP A 58 -11.22 -7.17 -11.61
CA TRP A 58 -10.92 -5.90 -12.27
C TRP A 58 -11.21 -6.02 -13.75
N PHE A 59 -11.98 -5.11 -14.32
CA PHE A 59 -12.26 -5.03 -15.75
C PHE A 59 -11.65 -3.74 -16.29
N ASP A 60 -10.81 -3.83 -17.33
CA ASP A 60 -10.41 -2.66 -18.11
C ASP A 60 -11.55 -2.30 -19.07
N VAL A 61 -12.33 -1.29 -18.69
CA VAL A 61 -13.50 -0.85 -19.44
C VAL A 61 -13.18 0.37 -20.32
N SER A 62 -11.90 0.70 -20.52
CA SER A 62 -11.46 1.86 -21.31
C SER A 62 -11.88 1.79 -22.79
N SER A 63 -12.04 0.57 -23.32
CA SER A 63 -12.50 0.32 -24.69
C SER A 63 -14.03 0.39 -24.85
N LEU A 64 -14.78 0.37 -23.75
CA LEU A 64 -16.22 0.43 -23.77
C LEU A 64 -16.69 1.88 -23.90
N ALA A 65 -17.75 2.09 -24.68
CA ALA A 65 -18.36 3.40 -24.79
C ALA A 65 -18.97 3.84 -23.45
N ALA A 66 -19.04 5.14 -23.22
CA ALA A 66 -19.85 5.64 -22.12
C ALA A 66 -21.31 5.20 -22.32
N GLY A 67 -21.95 4.70 -21.26
CA GLY A 67 -23.28 4.12 -21.33
C GLY A 67 -23.65 3.33 -20.07
N ASN A 68 -24.85 2.76 -20.07
CA ASN A 68 -25.29 1.88 -19.00
C ASN A 68 -25.05 0.42 -19.36
N TYR A 69 -24.67 -0.37 -18.37
CA TYR A 69 -24.30 -1.78 -18.50
C TYR A 69 -24.85 -2.56 -17.31
N THR A 70 -24.97 -3.88 -17.45
CA THR A 70 -25.38 -4.78 -16.38
C THR A 70 -24.28 -5.81 -16.12
N VAL A 71 -23.95 -6.01 -14.85
CA VAL A 71 -22.97 -7.00 -14.40
C VAL A 71 -23.70 -8.19 -13.79
N TYR A 72 -23.38 -9.39 -14.28
CA TYR A 72 -23.94 -10.65 -13.81
C TYR A 72 -22.87 -11.51 -13.15
N PHE A 73 -23.20 -12.11 -12.00
CA PHE A 73 -22.38 -13.16 -11.39
C PHE A 73 -23.05 -14.52 -11.63
N LEU A 74 -22.37 -15.39 -12.37
CA LEU A 74 -22.95 -16.54 -13.05
C LEU A 74 -22.28 -17.85 -12.63
N ALA A 75 -23.10 -18.91 -12.54
CA ALA A 75 -22.67 -20.19 -12.01
C ALA A 75 -22.09 -21.11 -13.10
N LYS A 76 -20.92 -21.72 -12.83
CA LYS A 76 -20.42 -22.96 -13.48
C LYS A 76 -20.38 -22.95 -15.02
N ASP A 77 -19.77 -21.95 -15.67
CA ASP A 77 -19.81 -21.73 -17.13
C ASP A 77 -21.23 -21.63 -17.73
N GLY A 78 -22.26 -21.55 -16.87
CA GLY A 78 -23.64 -21.39 -17.24
C GLY A 78 -24.10 -19.94 -17.09
N TYR A 79 -25.41 -19.75 -17.24
CA TYR A 79 -26.06 -18.44 -17.29
C TYR A 79 -27.04 -18.21 -16.13
N SER A 80 -27.03 -19.11 -15.15
CA SER A 80 -27.81 -18.96 -13.92
C SER A 80 -27.11 -18.01 -12.96
N TRP A 81 -27.84 -17.02 -12.45
CA TRP A 81 -27.31 -16.02 -11.53
C TRP A 81 -27.04 -16.62 -10.14
N LEU A 82 -25.95 -16.19 -9.52
CA LEU A 82 -25.61 -16.48 -8.13
C LEU A 82 -26.11 -15.39 -7.16
N THR A 83 -26.47 -14.22 -7.70
CA THR A 83 -27.03 -13.05 -6.98
C THR A 83 -27.72 -12.14 -7.99
N ASP A 84 -28.56 -11.23 -7.51
CA ASP A 84 -29.17 -10.22 -8.38
C ASP A 84 -28.08 -9.41 -9.13
N PRO A 85 -28.28 -9.14 -10.44
CA PRO A 85 -27.35 -8.35 -11.23
C PRO A 85 -27.32 -6.90 -10.74
N ILE A 86 -26.22 -6.21 -11.05
CA ILE A 86 -26.08 -4.79 -10.74
C ILE A 86 -25.96 -3.97 -12.03
N ASP A 87 -26.76 -2.91 -12.13
CA ASP A 87 -26.67 -1.95 -13.22
C ASP A 87 -25.65 -0.88 -12.92
N ILE A 88 -24.71 -0.69 -13.84
CA ILE A 88 -23.61 0.27 -13.75
C ILE A 88 -23.73 1.31 -14.87
N THR A 89 -23.19 2.50 -14.64
CA THR A 89 -23.02 3.50 -15.70
C THR A 89 -21.52 3.69 -15.89
N LEU A 90 -21.02 3.31 -17.06
CA LEU A 90 -19.68 3.70 -17.49
C LEU A 90 -19.77 5.11 -18.04
N SER A 91 -19.13 6.07 -17.37
CA SER A 91 -18.84 7.35 -18.00
C SER A 91 -17.55 7.22 -18.82
N THR A 92 -17.32 8.14 -19.77
CA THR A 92 -15.95 8.43 -20.18
C THR A 92 -15.11 8.66 -18.92
N TYR A 93 -13.81 8.34 -18.98
CA TYR A 93 -12.85 8.58 -17.89
C TYR A 93 -13.26 9.85 -17.13
N PRO A 94 -13.66 9.75 -15.85
CA PRO A 94 -14.20 10.90 -15.16
C PRO A 94 -13.15 12.01 -15.27
N GLU A 95 -13.55 13.14 -15.84
CA GLU A 95 -12.58 14.18 -16.20
C GLU A 95 -11.87 14.74 -14.96
N ILE A 96 -12.51 14.59 -13.81
CA ILE A 96 -11.92 14.67 -12.47
C ILE A 96 -12.46 13.55 -11.58
N TYR A 97 -11.65 13.01 -10.67
CA TYR A 97 -12.05 11.98 -9.70
C TYR A 97 -11.17 12.01 -8.45
N PHE A 98 -11.68 11.45 -7.35
CA PHE A 98 -10.86 11.16 -6.17
C PHE A 98 -10.42 9.69 -6.22
N PRO A 99 -9.18 9.33 -5.81
CA PRO A 99 -8.71 7.95 -5.78
C PRO A 99 -9.56 7.02 -4.90
N VAL A 100 -10.35 7.57 -3.97
CA VAL A 100 -11.24 6.81 -3.08
C VAL A 100 -12.53 7.59 -2.85
N ALA A 101 -13.64 6.88 -2.65
CA ALA A 101 -14.92 7.49 -2.27
C ALA A 101 -14.91 8.02 -0.82
N GLU A 102 -14.07 7.43 0.04
CA GLU A 102 -13.94 7.81 1.44
C GLU A 102 -12.49 7.69 1.93
N ALA A 103 -12.08 8.63 2.78
CA ALA A 103 -10.76 8.62 3.42
C ALA A 103 -10.80 9.15 4.86
N THR A 104 -9.86 8.72 5.68
CA THR A 104 -9.62 9.28 7.01
C THR A 104 -8.45 10.24 6.97
N LEU A 105 -8.65 11.47 7.43
CA LEU A 105 -7.60 12.47 7.56
C LEU A 105 -6.89 12.35 8.93
N ARG A 106 -5.84 13.16 9.13
CA ARG A 106 -5.12 13.22 10.41
C ARG A 106 -6.06 13.51 11.56
N ASN A 107 -5.76 12.94 12.73
CA ASN A 107 -6.58 13.18 13.92
C ASN A 107 -6.54 14.67 14.29
N GLY A 108 -7.71 15.22 14.59
CA GLY A 108 -7.86 16.52 15.24
C GLY A 108 -7.84 16.39 16.76
N ARG A 109 -7.77 17.52 17.45
CA ARG A 109 -7.94 17.58 18.90
C ARG A 109 -8.88 18.71 19.27
N GLN A 110 -9.79 18.43 20.19
CA GLN A 110 -10.71 19.41 20.74
C GLN A 110 -9.98 20.68 21.19
N GLY A 111 -10.41 21.83 20.67
CA GLY A 111 -9.85 23.14 20.99
C GLY A 111 -8.55 23.50 20.27
N GLU A 112 -7.95 22.61 19.48
CA GLU A 112 -6.78 22.93 18.66
C GLU A 112 -7.18 23.28 17.22
N ALA A 113 -6.44 24.21 16.61
CA ALA A 113 -6.62 24.52 15.20
C ALA A 113 -6.28 23.29 14.34
N TYR A 114 -7.10 23.07 13.32
CA TYR A 114 -6.99 21.97 12.38
C TYR A 114 -6.85 22.50 10.97
N GLU A 115 -6.00 21.86 10.19
CA GLU A 115 -5.81 22.11 8.76
C GLU A 115 -5.53 20.80 8.01
N ALA A 116 -6.11 20.64 6.84
CA ALA A 116 -5.80 19.58 5.87
C ALA A 116 -5.93 20.10 4.44
N GLN A 117 -5.29 19.42 3.48
CA GLN A 117 -5.30 19.80 2.07
C GLN A 117 -5.93 18.68 1.23
N LEU A 118 -6.83 19.04 0.31
CA LEU A 118 -7.47 18.10 -0.62
C LEU A 118 -7.14 18.34 -2.09
N HIS A 119 -6.55 19.49 -2.42
CA HIS A 119 -6.34 19.89 -3.81
C HIS A 119 -5.71 18.79 -4.65
N GLY A 120 -4.61 18.23 -4.16
CA GLY A 120 -3.86 17.21 -4.88
C GLY A 120 -4.46 15.80 -4.85
N LEU A 121 -5.59 15.59 -4.16
CA LEU A 121 -6.33 14.32 -4.19
C LEU A 121 -7.35 14.27 -5.33
N LEU A 122 -7.70 15.40 -5.95
CA LEU A 122 -8.60 15.42 -7.09
C LEU A 122 -7.77 15.31 -8.36
N LEU A 123 -7.81 14.13 -9.00
CA LEU A 123 -7.02 13.80 -10.18
C LEU A 123 -7.86 13.92 -11.46
N GLY A 124 -7.22 14.04 -12.61
CA GLY A 124 -7.87 13.92 -13.92
C GLY A 124 -7.47 15.02 -14.92
N LYS A 125 -8.14 15.05 -16.09
CA LYS A 125 -7.80 15.96 -17.21
C LYS A 125 -7.95 17.44 -16.87
N HIS A 126 -8.83 17.80 -15.93
CA HIS A 126 -9.12 19.18 -15.54
C HIS A 126 -8.70 19.51 -14.10
N GLU A 127 -7.83 18.71 -13.48
CA GLU A 127 -7.40 18.84 -12.08
C GLU A 127 -6.74 20.18 -11.71
N LYS A 128 -6.19 20.91 -12.71
CA LYS A 128 -5.45 22.16 -12.47
C LYS A 128 -6.35 23.34 -12.10
N ASN A 129 -7.57 23.38 -12.61
CA ASN A 129 -8.51 24.47 -12.40
C ASN A 129 -9.80 23.91 -11.79
N VAL A 130 -9.68 23.49 -10.54
CA VAL A 130 -10.78 22.93 -9.75
C VAL A 130 -11.03 23.81 -8.54
N ARG A 131 -12.30 23.89 -8.14
CA ARG A 131 -12.71 24.50 -6.88
C ARG A 131 -13.40 23.47 -5.99
N PHE A 132 -13.24 23.64 -4.69
CA PHE A 132 -13.82 22.73 -3.70
C PHE A 132 -14.97 23.38 -2.94
N GLU A 133 -16.00 22.60 -2.64
CA GLU A 133 -17.17 23.02 -1.89
C GLU A 133 -17.50 22.02 -0.79
N LYS A 134 -17.89 22.53 0.37
CA LYS A 134 -18.54 21.71 1.40
C LYS A 134 -19.97 21.42 0.96
N MET A 135 -20.30 20.13 0.85
CA MET A 135 -21.67 19.68 0.59
C MET A 135 -22.44 19.43 1.88
N ASP A 136 -21.77 18.82 2.85
CA ASP A 136 -22.33 18.41 4.15
C ASP A 136 -21.20 18.20 5.17
N GLY A 137 -21.53 18.14 6.45
CA GLY A 137 -20.61 17.78 7.54
C GLY A 137 -20.53 18.78 8.68
N ASP A 138 -19.76 18.43 9.71
CA ASP A 138 -19.67 19.17 10.97
C ASP A 138 -19.37 20.66 10.79
N ASP A 139 -20.10 21.53 11.51
CA ASP A 139 -20.05 22.99 11.38
C ASP A 139 -18.67 23.61 11.56
N TRP A 140 -17.84 22.98 12.40
CA TRP A 140 -16.49 23.49 12.67
C TRP A 140 -15.56 23.36 11.47
N ILE A 141 -15.88 22.49 10.50
CA ILE A 141 -15.07 22.26 9.30
C ILE A 141 -15.50 23.23 8.20
N LYS A 142 -14.60 24.13 7.82
CA LYS A 142 -14.71 24.98 6.63
C LYS A 142 -13.93 24.35 5.49
N VAL A 143 -14.51 24.38 4.29
CA VAL A 143 -13.85 23.97 3.04
C VAL A 143 -13.68 25.22 2.20
N HIS A 144 -12.45 25.54 1.87
CA HIS A 144 -12.09 26.66 1.03
C HIS A 144 -12.05 26.23 -0.45
N ALA A 145 -12.20 27.19 -1.35
CA ALA A 145 -12.25 26.93 -2.79
C ALA A 145 -10.97 26.29 -3.33
N ASP A 146 -9.82 26.50 -2.68
CA ASP A 146 -8.53 25.91 -3.01
C ASP A 146 -8.35 24.47 -2.50
N GLY A 147 -9.34 23.92 -1.78
CA GLY A 147 -9.26 22.57 -1.21
C GLY A 147 -8.65 22.53 0.19
N THR A 148 -8.34 23.67 0.79
CA THR A 148 -7.94 23.78 2.19
C THR A 148 -9.16 23.49 3.09
N LEU A 149 -9.01 22.58 4.05
CA LEU A 149 -9.95 22.33 5.13
C LEU A 149 -9.41 22.97 6.41
N GLN A 150 -10.21 23.79 7.09
CA GLN A 150 -9.78 24.49 8.32
C GLN A 150 -10.88 24.55 9.37
N GLY A 151 -10.47 24.60 10.64
CA GLY A 151 -11.40 24.81 11.75
C GLY A 151 -10.84 24.46 13.12
N THR A 152 -11.72 24.47 14.13
CA THR A 152 -11.39 24.05 15.50
C THR A 152 -12.53 23.20 16.05
N PRO A 153 -12.33 21.89 16.25
CA PRO A 153 -13.39 21.05 16.79
C PRO A 153 -13.69 21.40 18.25
N SER A 154 -14.98 21.51 18.58
CA SER A 154 -15.44 21.84 19.93
C SER A 154 -15.66 20.61 20.82
N GLN A 155 -15.75 19.41 20.23
CA GLN A 155 -15.98 18.15 20.93
C GLN A 155 -15.12 17.03 20.34
N ALA A 156 -14.77 16.04 21.17
CA ALA A 156 -14.14 14.80 20.72
C ALA A 156 -15.16 13.86 20.06
N GLY A 157 -14.70 12.96 19.20
CA GLY A 157 -15.54 12.01 18.47
C GLY A 157 -15.05 11.75 17.06
N SER A 158 -15.98 11.47 16.15
CA SER A 158 -15.72 11.31 14.72
C SER A 158 -16.46 12.42 13.99
N SER A 159 -15.72 13.39 13.45
CA SER A 159 -16.29 14.42 12.58
C SER A 159 -16.20 14.01 11.13
N HIS A 160 -17.14 14.46 10.33
CA HIS A 160 -17.29 14.08 8.93
C HIS A 160 -17.48 15.32 8.07
N VAL A 161 -16.96 15.29 6.84
CA VAL A 161 -17.23 16.29 5.83
C VAL A 161 -17.34 15.64 4.46
N THR A 162 -18.37 16.01 3.70
CA THR A 162 -18.50 15.62 2.30
C THR A 162 -18.06 16.81 1.45
N VAL A 163 -17.04 16.60 0.63
CA VAL A 163 -16.45 17.64 -0.22
C VAL A 163 -16.69 17.31 -1.68
N ARG A 164 -17.17 18.31 -2.43
CA ARG A 164 -17.30 18.25 -3.89
C ARG A 164 -16.20 19.06 -4.54
N GLY A 165 -15.44 18.42 -5.43
CA GLY A 165 -14.58 19.09 -6.40
C GLY A 165 -15.36 19.41 -7.67
N VAL A 166 -15.17 20.60 -8.23
CA VAL A 166 -15.83 21.07 -9.45
C VAL A 166 -14.79 21.63 -10.41
N ALA A 167 -14.71 21.08 -11.62
CA ALA A 167 -13.88 21.59 -12.70
C ALA A 167 -14.54 22.79 -13.41
N GLU A 168 -13.78 23.51 -14.23
CA GLU A 168 -14.26 24.69 -15.00
C GLU A 168 -15.47 24.40 -15.90
N ASN A 169 -15.63 23.17 -16.36
CA ASN A 169 -16.73 22.74 -17.20
C ASN A 169 -17.91 22.12 -16.41
N ASP A 170 -17.97 22.41 -15.11
CA ASP A 170 -19.00 21.95 -14.17
C ASP A 170 -19.04 20.42 -13.95
N VAL A 171 -18.05 19.66 -14.44
CA VAL A 171 -17.88 18.26 -14.04
C VAL A 171 -17.50 18.21 -12.56
N THR A 172 -18.09 17.26 -11.83
CA THR A 172 -17.90 17.16 -10.38
C THR A 172 -17.50 15.76 -9.93
N SER A 173 -16.77 15.71 -8.81
CA SER A 173 -16.49 14.48 -8.07
C SER A 173 -16.63 14.76 -6.57
N THR A 174 -16.94 13.73 -5.78
CA THR A 174 -17.22 13.88 -4.34
C THR A 174 -16.41 12.88 -3.52
N ILE A 175 -15.94 13.31 -2.36
CA ILE A 175 -15.28 12.46 -1.36
C ILE A 175 -15.89 12.68 0.02
N LYS A 176 -16.04 11.59 0.78
CA LYS A 176 -16.41 11.62 2.20
C LYS A 176 -15.15 11.52 3.06
N LEU A 177 -14.99 12.44 4.00
CA LEU A 177 -13.80 12.51 4.83
C LEU A 177 -14.19 12.36 6.29
N THR A 178 -13.42 11.55 7.00
CA THR A 178 -13.53 11.38 8.45
C THR A 178 -12.32 11.99 9.15
N ILE A 179 -12.56 12.81 10.17
CA ILE A 179 -11.55 13.38 11.05
C ILE A 179 -11.81 12.85 12.46
N PRO A 180 -11.02 11.88 12.96
CA PRO A 180 -11.10 11.47 14.35
C PRO A 180 -10.63 12.63 15.24
N VAL A 181 -11.49 13.10 16.16
CA VAL A 181 -11.18 14.18 17.09
C VAL A 181 -10.93 13.60 18.47
N ARG A 182 -9.73 13.86 19.00
CA ARG A 182 -9.30 13.46 20.34
C ARG A 182 -9.73 14.51 21.37
N GLU A 183 -10.00 14.07 22.60
CA GLU A 183 -10.22 14.99 23.72
C GLU A 183 -9.00 15.89 23.93
N GLY A 184 -9.23 17.13 24.40
CA GLY A 184 -8.20 18.15 24.54
C GLY A 184 -7.00 17.77 25.41
N ALA A 185 -7.18 16.86 26.38
CA ALA A 185 -6.10 16.36 27.24
C ALA A 185 -5.37 15.13 26.67
N LYS A 186 -5.90 14.48 25.63
CA LYS A 186 -5.39 13.20 25.13
C LYS A 186 -4.38 13.40 24.01
N ARG A 187 -3.50 12.42 23.83
CA ARG A 187 -2.60 12.34 22.68
C ARG A 187 -3.37 12.23 21.36
N LEU A 188 -2.76 12.72 20.27
CA LEU A 188 -3.36 12.64 18.93
C LEU A 188 -3.49 11.19 18.46
N LEU A 189 -2.51 10.34 18.77
CA LEU A 189 -2.45 8.94 18.36
C LEU A 189 -2.30 8.02 19.58
N ASP A 190 -3.14 6.99 19.66
CA ASP A 190 -2.91 5.85 20.59
C ASP A 190 -2.14 4.71 19.94
N SER A 191 -2.10 4.71 18.61
CA SER A 191 -1.40 3.74 17.79
C SER A 191 -0.90 4.46 16.56
N VAL A 192 0.24 4.02 16.03
CA VAL A 192 0.80 4.48 14.76
C VAL A 192 0.73 3.34 13.76
N ARG A 193 0.16 3.60 12.58
CA ARG A 193 0.10 2.64 11.48
C ARG A 193 1.15 2.98 10.44
N THR A 194 1.93 1.99 10.04
CA THR A 194 3.05 2.17 9.13
C THR A 194 3.00 1.21 7.95
N LEU A 195 3.56 1.65 6.83
CA LEU A 195 3.60 0.91 5.58
C LEU A 195 4.99 1.01 4.95
N SER A 196 5.59 -0.13 4.59
CA SER A 196 6.74 -0.17 3.67
C SER A 196 6.27 -0.67 2.32
N LEU A 197 6.69 -0.01 1.24
CA LEU A 197 6.36 -0.42 -0.12
C LEU A 197 7.46 0.05 -1.11
N ASN A 198 8.12 -0.90 -1.76
CA ASN A 198 8.79 -0.66 -3.03
C ASN A 198 7.71 -0.32 -4.08
N ILE A 199 7.85 0.81 -4.78
CA ILE A 199 6.84 1.30 -5.75
C ILE A 199 7.26 1.13 -7.21
N TRP A 200 8.24 0.26 -7.48
CA TRP A 200 8.67 -0.19 -8.80
C TRP A 200 8.98 0.95 -9.77
N HIS A 201 10.20 1.47 -9.69
CA HIS A 201 10.70 2.61 -10.48
C HIS A 201 9.81 3.87 -10.41
N GLY A 202 9.25 4.18 -9.25
CA GLY A 202 8.35 5.32 -9.05
C GLY A 202 6.96 5.11 -9.64
N GLY A 203 6.65 3.88 -10.08
CA GLY A 203 5.41 3.44 -10.70
C GLY A 203 5.41 3.47 -12.23
N VAL A 204 6.55 3.66 -12.90
CA VAL A 204 6.61 3.81 -14.37
C VAL A 204 6.22 2.54 -15.14
N GLU A 205 6.27 1.39 -14.49
CA GLU A 205 5.89 0.09 -15.07
C GLU A 205 4.36 -0.11 -15.13
N LEU A 206 3.58 0.82 -14.57
CA LEU A 206 2.13 0.70 -14.45
C LEU A 206 1.42 1.94 -15.01
N ASN A 207 0.30 1.70 -15.69
CA ASN A 207 -0.62 2.77 -16.06
C ASN A 207 -1.28 3.33 -14.80
N ASP A 208 -1.50 4.64 -14.75
CA ASP A 208 -2.21 5.33 -13.65
C ASP A 208 -1.63 5.05 -12.24
N ALA A 209 -0.30 4.98 -12.15
CA ALA A 209 0.38 4.61 -10.91
C ALA A 209 0.09 5.55 -9.73
N LEU A 210 -0.01 6.87 -9.96
CA LEU A 210 -0.31 7.82 -8.88
C LEU A 210 -1.65 7.54 -8.21
N THR A 211 -2.71 7.31 -9.00
CA THR A 211 -4.03 6.96 -8.45
C THR A 211 -3.95 5.70 -7.59
N LYS A 212 -3.26 4.67 -8.08
CA LYS A 212 -3.11 3.38 -7.39
C LYS A 212 -2.27 3.53 -6.10
N GLN A 213 -1.19 4.31 -6.15
CA GLN A 213 -0.35 4.64 -4.98
C GLN A 213 -1.16 5.38 -3.91
N LEU A 214 -1.95 6.39 -4.29
CA LEU A 214 -2.83 7.11 -3.37
C LEU A 214 -3.93 6.21 -2.81
N TRP A 215 -4.53 5.36 -3.65
CA TRP A 215 -5.54 4.39 -3.23
C TRP A 215 -5.00 3.48 -2.12
N VAL A 216 -3.79 2.92 -2.28
CA VAL A 216 -3.16 2.07 -1.26
C VAL A 216 -2.99 2.84 0.05
N ILE A 217 -2.36 4.02 0.01
CA ILE A 217 -2.08 4.81 1.21
C ILE A 217 -3.38 5.22 1.94
N LEU A 218 -4.40 5.65 1.19
CA LEU A 218 -5.68 6.10 1.74
C LEU A 218 -6.50 4.93 2.30
N LYS A 219 -6.58 3.80 1.59
CA LYS A 219 -7.32 2.60 2.03
C LYS A 219 -6.66 1.90 3.21
N SER A 220 -5.33 1.85 3.26
CA SER A 220 -4.60 1.30 4.40
C SER A 220 -4.69 2.20 5.64
N ASN A 221 -5.12 3.45 5.47
CA ASN A 221 -5.26 4.45 6.53
C ASN A 221 -3.98 4.54 7.38
N VAL A 222 -2.83 4.60 6.74
CA VAL A 222 -1.51 4.62 7.41
C VAL A 222 -1.14 6.03 7.85
N ASP A 223 -0.29 6.14 8.86
CA ASP A 223 0.15 7.43 9.43
C ASP A 223 1.58 7.79 8.97
N VAL A 224 2.43 6.80 8.71
CA VAL A 224 3.80 6.95 8.18
C VAL A 224 4.06 5.91 7.09
N VAL A 225 4.72 6.29 6.00
CA VAL A 225 5.03 5.42 4.87
C VAL A 225 6.51 5.51 4.53
N ALA A 226 7.19 4.37 4.38
CA ALA A 226 8.52 4.28 3.80
C ALA A 226 8.38 3.73 2.36
N LEU A 227 8.85 4.48 1.36
CA LEU A 227 8.86 4.02 -0.02
C LEU A 227 10.28 3.74 -0.50
N GLN A 228 10.41 2.69 -1.30
CA GLN A 228 11.61 2.26 -2.02
C GLN A 228 11.35 2.31 -3.53
N GLU A 229 12.41 2.36 -4.33
CA GLU A 229 12.36 2.71 -5.76
C GLU A 229 11.53 3.97 -6.03
N SER A 230 11.58 4.95 -5.13
CA SER A 230 10.78 6.16 -5.22
C SER A 230 11.40 7.26 -6.07
N GLU A 231 12.17 6.87 -7.09
CA GLU A 231 12.84 7.78 -8.00
C GLU A 231 11.89 8.66 -8.83
N ASN A 232 12.47 9.62 -9.54
CA ASN A 232 11.75 10.57 -10.41
C ASN A 232 10.74 11.47 -9.66
N GLY A 233 10.98 11.78 -8.38
CA GLY A 233 10.12 12.66 -7.59
C GLY A 233 8.80 12.00 -7.19
N ALA A 234 8.72 10.67 -7.20
CA ALA A 234 7.49 9.95 -6.89
C ALA A 234 7.02 10.25 -5.46
N ALA A 235 7.93 10.34 -4.49
CA ALA A 235 7.58 10.65 -3.11
C ALA A 235 7.05 12.09 -2.97
N THR A 236 7.72 13.09 -3.55
CA THR A 236 7.20 14.46 -3.62
C THR A 236 5.80 14.51 -4.23
N ARG A 237 5.56 13.82 -5.34
CA ARG A 237 4.26 13.80 -6.04
C ARG A 237 3.16 13.24 -5.14
N ILE A 238 3.40 12.08 -4.52
CA ILE A 238 2.44 11.41 -3.62
C ILE A 238 2.19 12.27 -2.36
N ALA A 239 3.24 12.77 -1.72
CA ALA A 239 3.13 13.58 -0.51
C ALA A 239 2.36 14.88 -0.75
N THR A 240 2.64 15.54 -1.88
CA THR A 240 1.95 16.76 -2.31
C THR A 240 0.46 16.49 -2.55
N ALA A 241 0.14 15.37 -3.20
CA ALA A 241 -1.23 14.92 -3.42
C ALA A 241 -1.99 14.72 -2.09
N LEU A 242 -1.36 14.07 -1.12
CA LEU A 242 -1.93 13.79 0.20
C LEU A 242 -1.98 15.02 1.14
N GLY A 243 -1.21 16.07 0.85
CA GLY A 243 -0.95 17.15 1.80
C GLY A 243 -0.11 16.70 3.02
N TRP A 244 0.79 15.75 2.82
CA TRP A 244 1.64 15.17 3.87
C TRP A 244 3.05 15.74 3.86
N ASP A 245 3.73 15.66 5.00
CA ASP A 245 5.14 15.99 5.10
C ASP A 245 5.99 14.83 4.56
N TYR A 246 7.17 15.13 4.03
CA TYR A 246 8.02 14.10 3.43
C TYR A 246 9.51 14.43 3.43
N TRP A 247 10.29 13.37 3.23
CA TRP A 247 11.70 13.40 2.90
C TRP A 247 11.99 12.41 1.77
N GLU A 248 12.80 12.82 0.81
CA GLU A 248 13.19 12.04 -0.36
C GLU A 248 14.72 12.12 -0.52
N SER A 249 15.34 11.01 -0.92
CA SER A 249 16.78 10.91 -1.15
C SER A 249 17.12 10.70 -2.63
N SER A 250 18.41 10.82 -2.95
CA SER A 250 18.95 10.44 -4.25
C SER A 250 19.13 8.93 -4.45
N PHE A 251 18.84 8.10 -3.45
CA PHE A 251 19.03 6.64 -3.50
C PHE A 251 17.70 5.89 -3.66
N SER A 252 16.67 6.56 -4.18
CA SER A 252 15.33 6.00 -4.39
C SER A 252 14.68 5.46 -3.10
N VAL A 253 15.03 6.05 -1.95
CA VAL A 253 14.32 5.87 -0.67
C VAL A 253 13.70 7.17 -0.19
N SER A 254 12.53 7.06 0.43
CA SER A 254 11.78 8.21 0.94
C SER A 254 10.88 7.84 2.12
N ILE A 255 10.44 8.85 2.86
CA ILE A 255 9.52 8.73 3.99
C ILE A 255 8.43 9.81 3.85
N LEU A 256 7.17 9.40 3.93
CA LEU A 256 6.00 10.27 3.98
C LEU A 256 5.36 10.16 5.36
N SER A 257 4.83 11.26 5.86
CA SER A 257 4.20 11.30 7.17
C SER A 257 2.98 12.21 7.17
N ARG A 258 1.86 11.65 7.65
CA ARG A 258 0.62 12.38 7.92
C ARG A 258 0.80 13.44 9.01
N TYR A 259 1.85 13.28 9.82
CA TYR A 259 2.23 14.15 10.93
C TYR A 259 3.56 14.88 10.64
N PRO A 260 3.83 16.04 11.26
CA PRO A 260 5.01 16.84 10.93
C PRO A 260 6.33 16.09 11.11
N ILE A 261 7.21 16.19 10.12
CA ILE A 261 8.62 15.80 10.21
C ILE A 261 9.37 16.96 10.85
N VAL A 262 9.81 16.77 12.09
CA VAL A 262 10.49 17.79 12.89
C VAL A 262 12.01 17.75 12.72
N GLN A 263 12.56 16.68 12.15
CA GLN A 263 13.99 16.57 11.83
C GLN A 263 14.22 15.65 10.63
N LYS A 264 15.11 16.05 9.72
CA LYS A 264 15.59 15.27 8.58
C LYS A 264 17.07 14.98 8.80
N TYR A 265 17.47 13.71 8.86
CA TYR A 265 18.86 13.30 9.14
C TYR A 265 19.68 13.08 7.87
N GLY A 266 19.04 13.11 6.70
CA GLY A 266 19.70 12.86 5.42
C GLY A 266 19.86 11.37 5.13
N ALA A 267 20.58 11.09 4.04
CA ALA A 267 20.86 9.72 3.61
C ALA A 267 22.07 9.16 4.33
N VAL A 268 22.01 7.87 4.65
CA VAL A 268 23.11 7.07 5.20
C VAL A 268 23.14 5.76 4.45
N SER A 269 24.21 5.51 3.69
CA SER A 269 24.29 4.40 2.76
C SER A 269 23.05 4.37 1.84
N ARG A 270 22.46 3.19 1.56
CA ARG A 270 21.17 3.07 0.86
C ARG A 270 19.94 3.20 1.78
N SER A 271 19.99 4.16 2.69
CA SER A 271 18.88 4.47 3.60
C SER A 271 18.80 5.97 3.89
N GLY A 272 17.79 6.36 4.68
CA GLY A 272 17.87 7.60 5.45
C GLY A 272 16.74 7.72 6.44
N ALA A 273 16.75 8.81 7.22
CA ALA A 273 15.92 8.91 8.41
C ALA A 273 15.29 10.28 8.63
N VAL A 274 14.14 10.24 9.32
CA VAL A 274 13.44 11.42 9.83
C VAL A 274 12.96 11.20 11.26
N ARG A 275 12.68 12.29 11.97
CA ARG A 275 11.94 12.30 13.22
C ARG A 275 10.56 12.89 12.99
N VAL A 276 9.52 12.13 13.33
CA VAL A 276 8.12 12.53 13.20
C VAL A 276 7.56 12.91 14.57
N ASN A 277 6.78 14.00 14.64
CA ASN A 277 6.02 14.38 15.83
C ASN A 277 4.56 13.93 15.75
N LEU A 278 4.25 12.86 16.48
CA LEU A 278 2.96 12.20 16.51
C LEU A 278 1.93 12.88 17.42
N ASN A 279 2.30 13.93 18.16
CA ASN A 279 1.40 14.59 19.13
C ASN A 279 1.12 16.09 18.86
N GLY A 280 1.63 16.61 17.75
CA GLY A 280 1.41 17.99 17.32
C GLY A 280 1.99 19.02 18.30
N GLU A 281 1.24 20.09 18.54
CA GLU A 281 1.73 21.26 19.29
C GLU A 281 1.71 21.11 20.82
N LYS A 282 1.35 19.94 21.36
CA LYS A 282 1.44 19.71 22.81
C LYS A 282 2.86 19.88 23.33
N ALA A 283 2.95 20.28 24.61
CA ALA A 283 4.21 20.32 25.35
C ALA A 283 4.84 18.92 25.45
N GLU A 284 4.03 17.88 25.69
CA GLU A 284 4.47 16.50 25.58
C GLU A 284 4.65 16.12 24.12
N LYS A 285 5.91 16.00 23.70
CA LYS A 285 6.27 15.53 22.36
C LYS A 285 6.34 14.01 22.33
N ILE A 286 5.55 13.40 21.45
CA ILE A 286 5.66 11.96 21.14
C ILE A 286 6.36 11.87 19.79
N HIS A 287 7.62 11.46 19.82
CA HIS A 287 8.46 11.36 18.63
C HIS A 287 8.68 9.91 18.21
N LEU A 288 8.88 9.71 16.91
CA LEU A 288 9.26 8.45 16.30
C LEU A 288 10.40 8.71 15.31
N ASN A 289 11.50 7.97 15.44
CA ASN A 289 12.55 7.94 14.42
C ASN A 289 12.17 6.88 13.38
N VAL A 290 12.15 7.25 12.11
CA VAL A 290 11.75 6.37 11.01
C VAL A 290 12.89 6.31 10.02
N TRP A 291 13.30 5.11 9.65
CA TRP A 291 14.32 4.81 8.64
C TRP A 291 13.68 4.07 7.47
N SER A 292 14.02 4.48 6.24
CA SER A 292 13.69 3.76 5.00
C SER A 292 14.98 3.24 4.39
N ALA A 293 15.06 1.94 4.05
CA ALA A 293 16.21 1.29 3.44
C ALA A 293 15.84 0.60 2.11
N HIS A 294 16.76 0.61 1.16
CA HIS A 294 16.65 -0.14 -0.10
C HIS A 294 18.02 -0.71 -0.47
N LEU A 295 18.31 -1.95 -0.05
CA LEU A 295 19.64 -2.54 -0.22
C LEU A 295 19.89 -2.98 -1.67
N GLY A 296 21.15 -3.21 -2.03
CA GLY A 296 21.53 -3.70 -3.36
C GLY A 296 20.84 -5.02 -3.71
N TYR A 297 20.33 -5.15 -4.94
CA TYR A 297 19.47 -6.27 -5.33
C TYR A 297 20.22 -7.48 -5.91
N THR A 298 21.46 -7.32 -6.38
CA THR A 298 22.20 -8.36 -7.12
C THR A 298 23.64 -8.58 -6.61
N PRO A 299 24.17 -9.82 -6.62
CA PRO A 299 23.45 -11.08 -6.85
C PRO A 299 22.41 -11.36 -5.77
N TYR A 300 21.44 -12.23 -6.08
CA TYR A 300 20.35 -12.62 -5.18
C TYR A 300 20.59 -14.04 -4.65
N GLY A 301 20.82 -14.19 -3.34
CA GLY A 301 21.21 -15.46 -2.74
C GLY A 301 20.25 -16.65 -2.98
N PRO A 302 18.92 -16.45 -3.03
CA PRO A 302 18.00 -17.53 -3.41
C PRO A 302 18.24 -18.10 -4.82
N TYR A 303 18.72 -17.31 -5.78
CA TYR A 303 19.15 -17.85 -7.09
C TYR A 303 20.41 -18.69 -6.98
N ASP A 304 21.36 -18.26 -6.16
CA ASP A 304 22.61 -18.99 -5.91
C ASP A 304 22.33 -20.42 -5.40
N VAL A 305 21.32 -20.60 -4.55
CA VAL A 305 20.93 -21.93 -4.06
C VAL A 305 20.02 -22.68 -5.04
N CYS A 306 18.98 -22.04 -5.57
CA CYS A 306 17.95 -22.73 -6.35
C CYS A 306 18.35 -23.05 -7.80
N TYR A 307 19.24 -22.26 -8.40
CA TYR A 307 19.63 -22.42 -9.80
C TYR A 307 21.10 -22.80 -9.99
N GLU A 308 21.97 -22.31 -9.10
CA GLU A 308 23.41 -22.61 -9.17
C GLU A 308 23.86 -23.71 -8.20
N GLU A 309 22.92 -24.25 -7.40
CA GLU A 309 23.16 -25.32 -6.41
C GLU A 309 24.31 -25.03 -5.44
N LYS A 310 24.55 -23.75 -5.12
CA LYS A 310 25.60 -23.35 -4.17
C LYS A 310 25.23 -23.75 -2.75
N ASP A 311 26.24 -24.14 -1.98
CA ASP A 311 26.10 -24.26 -0.53
C ASP A 311 26.07 -22.87 0.14
N TRP A 312 25.79 -22.85 1.44
CA TRP A 312 25.73 -21.60 2.20
C TRP A 312 27.02 -20.77 2.12
N ALA A 313 28.19 -21.41 2.04
CA ALA A 313 29.46 -20.68 1.94
C ALA A 313 29.55 -19.91 0.61
N GLY A 314 29.12 -20.53 -0.49
CA GLY A 314 29.00 -19.89 -1.79
C GLY A 314 27.96 -18.77 -1.81
N VAL A 315 26.76 -19.01 -1.26
CA VAL A 315 25.70 -17.98 -1.14
C VAL A 315 26.20 -16.77 -0.34
N LEU A 316 26.88 -17.00 0.80
CA LEU A 316 27.41 -15.93 1.63
C LEU A 316 28.52 -15.13 0.94
N GLU A 317 29.30 -15.74 0.04
CA GLU A 317 30.24 -15.02 -0.82
C GLU A 317 29.50 -14.10 -1.81
N GLY A 318 28.41 -14.59 -2.41
CA GLY A 318 27.50 -13.79 -3.25
C GLY A 318 26.91 -12.59 -2.51
N GLU A 319 26.37 -12.83 -1.31
CA GLU A 319 25.83 -11.79 -0.43
C GLU A 319 26.86 -10.69 -0.15
N LYS A 320 28.12 -11.04 0.14
CA LYS A 320 29.19 -10.07 0.34
C LYS A 320 29.51 -9.27 -0.93
N LYS A 321 29.52 -9.92 -2.10
CA LYS A 321 29.78 -9.28 -3.40
C LYS A 321 28.68 -8.33 -3.84
N SER A 322 27.44 -8.54 -3.39
CA SER A 322 26.31 -7.65 -3.72
C SER A 322 26.42 -6.25 -3.11
N GLY A 323 27.32 -6.05 -2.14
CA GLY A 323 27.47 -4.82 -1.38
C GLY A 323 26.38 -4.59 -0.32
N ARG A 324 25.33 -5.42 -0.25
CA ARG A 324 24.25 -5.27 0.74
C ARG A 324 24.71 -5.49 2.18
N VAL A 325 25.74 -6.33 2.37
CA VAL A 325 26.34 -6.59 3.69
C VAL A 325 27.02 -5.35 4.25
N ASP A 326 27.77 -4.62 3.43
CA ASP A 326 28.40 -3.37 3.86
C ASP A 326 27.33 -2.29 4.11
N GLN A 327 26.34 -2.19 3.22
CA GLN A 327 25.23 -1.24 3.35
C GLN A 327 24.47 -1.42 4.66
N ILE A 328 24.06 -2.64 5.01
CA ILE A 328 23.31 -2.85 6.26
C ILE A 328 24.16 -2.52 7.50
N ASN A 329 25.45 -2.83 7.48
CA ASN A 329 26.36 -2.51 8.58
C ASN A 329 26.56 -1.00 8.74
N GLU A 330 26.70 -0.26 7.63
CA GLU A 330 26.75 1.20 7.62
C GLU A 330 25.45 1.82 8.15
N ILE A 331 24.30 1.25 7.78
CA ILE A 331 22.99 1.67 8.29
C ILE A 331 22.92 1.45 9.80
N MET A 332 23.31 0.26 10.30
CA MET A 332 23.35 -0.02 11.75
C MET A 332 24.26 0.97 12.49
N ALA A 333 25.44 1.27 11.93
CA ALA A 333 26.35 2.26 12.50
C ALA A 333 25.74 3.67 12.53
N GLY A 334 25.06 4.10 11.46
CA GLY A 334 24.35 5.38 11.41
C GLY A 334 23.14 5.44 12.34
N MET A 335 22.49 4.31 12.58
CA MET A 335 21.36 4.18 13.49
C MET A 335 21.77 4.17 14.97
N LYS A 336 23.06 3.98 15.29
CA LYS A 336 23.53 3.71 16.66
C LYS A 336 22.93 4.65 17.71
N GLN A 337 22.99 5.97 17.47
CA GLN A 337 22.44 6.94 18.43
C GLN A 337 20.93 6.81 18.62
N HIS A 338 20.18 6.53 17.55
CA HIS A 338 18.74 6.29 17.65
C HIS A 338 18.43 4.98 18.37
N LEU A 339 19.23 3.92 18.15
CA LEU A 339 19.03 2.62 18.80
C LEU A 339 19.39 2.65 20.28
N ASP A 340 20.39 3.44 20.67
CA ASP A 340 20.76 3.66 22.07
C ASP A 340 19.68 4.45 22.83
N ASP A 341 18.98 5.37 22.16
CA ASP A 341 17.90 6.21 22.71
C ASP A 341 16.48 5.68 22.46
N ALA A 342 16.36 4.45 21.93
CA ALA A 342 15.09 3.90 21.43
C ALA A 342 13.97 3.83 22.49
N ASP A 343 14.33 3.70 23.76
CA ASP A 343 13.37 3.72 24.87
C ASP A 343 12.74 5.09 25.13
N ASN A 344 13.40 6.17 24.70
CA ASN A 344 12.90 7.53 24.80
C ASN A 344 12.22 7.95 23.49
N VAL A 345 12.90 7.75 22.36
CA VAL A 345 12.37 7.98 21.00
C VAL A 345 12.45 6.67 20.22
N PRO A 346 11.35 5.92 20.10
CA PRO A 346 11.34 4.64 19.41
C PRO A 346 11.79 4.76 17.95
N VAL A 347 12.23 3.63 17.42
CA VAL A 347 12.82 3.53 16.09
C VAL A 347 12.07 2.51 15.26
N LEU A 348 11.76 2.87 14.02
CA LEU A 348 11.38 1.94 12.96
C LEU A 348 12.47 1.92 11.89
N LEU A 349 12.81 0.73 11.41
CA LEU A 349 13.57 0.51 10.18
C LEU A 349 12.71 -0.27 9.22
N MET A 350 12.37 0.37 8.11
CA MET A 350 11.41 -0.13 7.13
C MET A 350 12.10 -0.22 5.78
N GLY A 351 11.78 -1.21 4.97
CA GLY A 351 12.27 -1.19 3.59
C GLY A 351 12.34 -2.52 2.89
N ASP A 352 12.88 -2.47 1.69
CA ASP A 352 13.25 -3.58 0.84
C ASP A 352 14.73 -3.90 1.06
N PHE A 353 14.99 -5.06 1.66
CA PHE A 353 16.34 -5.49 1.99
C PHE A 353 16.95 -6.37 0.89
N ASN A 354 16.16 -6.65 -0.16
CA ASN A 354 16.50 -7.49 -1.29
C ASN A 354 17.02 -8.89 -0.93
N ALA A 355 16.88 -9.32 0.32
CA ALA A 355 17.43 -10.56 0.84
C ALA A 355 16.48 -11.12 1.92
N PRO A 356 16.36 -12.45 2.02
CA PRO A 356 15.42 -13.06 2.95
C PRO A 356 15.78 -12.87 4.42
N SER A 357 14.83 -13.20 5.29
CA SER A 357 15.07 -13.22 6.74
C SER A 357 15.68 -14.54 7.20
N GLN A 358 16.69 -14.49 8.07
CA GLN A 358 17.18 -15.67 8.79
C GLN A 358 16.10 -16.36 9.62
N LEU A 359 15.03 -15.63 9.99
CA LEU A 359 13.90 -16.17 10.73
C LEU A 359 12.95 -17.01 9.86
N ASP A 360 13.07 -16.94 8.53
CA ASP A 360 12.15 -17.61 7.60
C ASP A 360 12.70 -18.97 7.12
N TYR A 361 14.02 -19.19 7.19
CA TYR A 361 14.69 -20.41 6.71
C TYR A 361 14.63 -21.52 7.75
N VAL A 362 13.42 -22.04 8.00
CA VAL A 362 13.13 -23.10 8.96
C VAL A 362 12.99 -24.46 8.29
N GLU A 363 13.15 -25.55 9.07
CA GLU A 363 13.07 -26.93 8.55
C GLU A 363 11.76 -27.21 7.81
N SER A 364 10.64 -26.64 8.28
CA SER A 364 9.33 -26.84 7.65
C SER A 364 9.18 -26.17 6.28
N LEU A 365 10.11 -25.30 5.88
CA LEU A 365 10.14 -24.62 4.58
C LEU A 365 11.38 -25.00 3.76
N LYS A 366 12.01 -26.13 4.08
CA LYS A 366 13.25 -26.58 3.44
C LYS A 366 13.11 -26.75 1.93
N GLU A 367 12.02 -27.34 1.48
CA GLU A 367 11.80 -27.62 0.05
C GLU A 367 11.55 -26.30 -0.71
N GLU A 368 10.83 -25.38 -0.10
CA GLU A 368 10.58 -24.03 -0.60
C GLU A 368 11.86 -23.20 -0.73
N HIS A 369 12.84 -23.43 0.15
CA HIS A 369 14.16 -22.79 0.12
C HIS A 369 15.26 -23.66 -0.51
N CYS A 370 14.88 -24.57 -1.42
CA CYS A 370 15.82 -25.36 -2.22
C CYS A 370 16.85 -26.14 -1.38
N GLY A 371 16.43 -26.62 -0.21
CA GLY A 371 17.23 -27.43 0.71
C GLY A 371 17.93 -26.63 1.83
N LEU A 372 17.86 -25.30 1.81
CA LEU A 372 18.54 -24.44 2.78
C LEU A 372 17.71 -24.24 4.06
N VAL A 373 18.35 -24.45 5.22
CA VAL A 373 17.72 -24.32 6.54
C VAL A 373 18.72 -23.74 7.54
N GLY A 374 18.24 -22.87 8.43
CA GLY A 374 19.00 -22.38 9.58
C GLY A 374 20.18 -21.48 9.20
N VAL A 375 20.06 -20.72 8.11
CA VAL A 375 21.11 -19.81 7.64
C VAL A 375 20.94 -18.39 8.16
N GLU A 376 22.07 -17.72 8.38
CA GLU A 376 22.14 -16.38 8.93
C GLU A 376 22.30 -15.32 7.83
N TRP A 377 21.21 -14.96 7.16
CA TRP A 377 21.20 -13.87 6.17
C TRP A 377 21.72 -12.56 6.79
N PRO A 378 22.84 -11.97 6.29
CA PRO A 378 23.49 -10.84 6.96
C PRO A 378 22.60 -9.61 7.14
N THR A 379 21.72 -9.36 6.17
CA THR A 379 20.83 -8.19 6.12
C THR A 379 19.71 -8.22 7.14
N SER A 380 19.26 -9.41 7.55
CA SER A 380 18.27 -9.59 8.63
C SER A 380 18.94 -9.88 9.97
N LYS A 381 20.15 -10.46 9.98
CA LYS A 381 20.94 -10.65 11.18
C LYS A 381 21.41 -9.33 11.80
N ALA A 382 21.93 -8.40 11.00
CA ALA A 382 22.48 -7.16 11.52
C ALA A 382 21.45 -6.31 12.33
N PRO A 383 20.20 -6.11 11.88
CA PRO A 383 19.15 -5.49 12.71
C PRO A 383 18.89 -6.22 14.02
N LEU A 384 18.78 -7.56 13.99
CA LEU A 384 18.49 -8.38 15.17
C LEU A 384 19.64 -8.32 16.19
N ASP A 385 20.90 -8.41 15.73
CA ASP A 385 22.09 -8.28 16.58
C ASP A 385 22.21 -6.87 17.22
N ASN A 386 21.64 -5.85 16.59
CA ASN A 386 21.56 -4.48 17.13
C ASN A 386 20.29 -4.24 17.98
N GLY A 387 19.54 -5.31 18.28
CA GLY A 387 18.40 -5.31 19.18
C GLY A 387 17.13 -4.70 18.59
N LEU A 388 17.02 -4.63 17.26
CA LEU A 388 15.71 -4.45 16.62
C LEU A 388 14.94 -5.78 16.62
N MET A 389 13.62 -5.69 16.51
CA MET A 389 12.70 -6.84 16.44
C MET A 389 11.92 -6.80 15.12
N ASP A 390 11.71 -7.96 14.50
CA ASP A 390 10.86 -8.11 13.29
C ASP A 390 9.39 -8.11 13.71
N SER A 391 8.66 -7.03 13.38
CA SER A 391 7.26 -6.89 13.78
C SER A 391 6.35 -7.99 13.19
N PHE A 392 6.66 -8.46 11.97
CA PHE A 392 5.86 -9.50 11.33
C PHE A 392 6.02 -10.82 12.07
N ARG A 393 7.26 -11.20 12.40
CA ARG A 393 7.55 -12.46 13.12
C ARG A 393 7.14 -12.46 14.58
N GLU A 394 6.99 -11.30 15.21
CA GLU A 394 6.39 -11.22 16.56
C GLU A 394 4.93 -11.71 16.57
N THR A 395 4.19 -11.48 15.48
CA THR A 395 2.77 -11.84 15.35
C THR A 395 2.54 -13.10 14.51
N HIS A 396 3.47 -13.47 13.65
CA HIS A 396 3.47 -14.66 12.80
C HIS A 396 4.70 -15.52 13.11
N GLN A 397 4.73 -16.14 14.29
CA GLN A 397 5.93 -16.81 14.83
C GLN A 397 6.35 -18.06 14.06
N VAL A 398 5.42 -18.69 13.33
CA VAL A 398 5.68 -19.88 12.50
C VAL A 398 5.70 -19.44 11.04
N PRO A 399 6.86 -19.45 10.37
CA PRO A 399 6.95 -19.11 8.95
C PRO A 399 6.08 -20.03 8.08
N ALA A 400 5.43 -19.44 7.08
CA ALA A 400 4.63 -20.14 6.09
C ALA A 400 4.99 -19.70 4.66
N ALA A 401 4.92 -20.64 3.71
CA ALA A 401 5.36 -20.45 2.32
C ALA A 401 4.65 -19.31 1.57
N ASN A 402 3.46 -18.88 2.00
CA ASN A 402 2.70 -17.82 1.35
C ASN A 402 3.05 -16.41 1.88
N GLU A 403 3.95 -16.29 2.85
CA GLU A 403 4.34 -15.03 3.50
C GLU A 403 5.41 -14.26 2.72
N VAL A 404 5.37 -14.33 1.39
CA VAL A 404 6.31 -13.68 0.47
C VAL A 404 5.91 -12.23 0.18
N THR A 405 6.88 -11.34 0.02
CA THR A 405 6.66 -9.95 -0.42
C THR A 405 7.13 -9.71 -1.84
N TRP A 406 8.06 -10.53 -2.35
CA TRP A 406 8.52 -10.49 -3.73
C TRP A 406 8.57 -11.92 -4.31
N SER A 407 8.12 -12.19 -5.55
CA SER A 407 7.59 -11.25 -6.53
C SER A 407 6.19 -11.66 -7.03
N PRO A 408 5.10 -11.11 -6.47
CA PRO A 408 3.72 -11.30 -6.96
C PRO A 408 3.52 -11.27 -8.48
N LEU A 409 4.36 -10.54 -9.24
CA LEU A 409 4.25 -10.40 -10.70
C LEU A 409 5.11 -11.39 -11.51
N TYR A 410 6.07 -12.06 -10.86
CA TYR A 410 6.98 -13.01 -11.47
C TYR A 410 6.82 -14.37 -10.76
N PRO A 411 5.81 -15.19 -11.14
CA PRO A 411 5.71 -16.57 -10.67
C PRO A 411 6.82 -17.47 -11.21
N ARG A 412 7.56 -17.02 -12.22
CA ARG A 412 8.72 -17.69 -12.84
C ARG A 412 9.80 -16.68 -13.16
N HIS A 413 11.05 -17.16 -13.27
CA HIS A 413 12.24 -16.34 -13.48
C HIS A 413 12.18 -15.44 -14.73
N ASP A 414 11.50 -15.89 -15.79
CA ASP A 414 11.22 -15.09 -16.99
C ASP A 414 9.74 -14.64 -17.06
N GLY A 415 9.18 -14.23 -15.92
CA GLY A 415 7.79 -13.79 -15.78
C GLY A 415 6.78 -14.94 -15.83
N VAL A 416 6.61 -15.57 -17.00
CA VAL A 416 5.66 -16.68 -17.22
C VAL A 416 6.32 -17.95 -17.78
N SER A 417 7.60 -17.90 -18.11
CA SER A 417 8.41 -19.03 -18.56
C SER A 417 9.65 -19.20 -17.68
N GLY A 418 10.39 -20.29 -17.89
CA GLY A 418 11.57 -20.60 -17.09
C GLY A 418 11.24 -21.34 -15.79
N ASP A 419 12.23 -21.46 -14.93
CA ASP A 419 12.10 -22.12 -13.63
C ASP A 419 11.20 -21.31 -12.68
N PHE A 420 10.71 -21.98 -11.64
CA PHE A 420 9.93 -21.31 -10.61
C PHE A 420 10.79 -20.24 -9.93
N GLU A 421 10.22 -19.07 -9.75
CA GLU A 421 10.87 -17.97 -9.06
C GLU A 421 10.96 -18.28 -7.57
N PRO A 422 12.14 -18.26 -6.93
CA PRO A 422 12.23 -18.24 -5.48
C PRO A 422 11.61 -16.94 -4.97
N GLN A 423 10.44 -17.06 -4.35
CA GLN A 423 9.71 -15.93 -3.78
C GLN A 423 9.92 -15.90 -2.28
N ASP A 424 10.38 -14.75 -1.78
CA ASP A 424 10.76 -14.58 -0.39
C ASP A 424 10.08 -13.35 0.22
N ARG A 425 10.09 -13.32 1.55
CA ARG A 425 9.84 -12.10 2.31
C ARG A 425 11.14 -11.30 2.38
N ILE A 426 11.19 -10.19 1.65
CA ILE A 426 12.36 -9.30 1.59
C ILE A 426 12.04 -7.86 2.04
N ASP A 427 10.77 -7.56 2.27
CA ASP A 427 10.29 -6.27 2.77
C ASP A 427 9.96 -6.37 4.26
N PHE A 428 10.59 -5.51 5.07
CA PHE A 428 10.53 -5.62 6.53
C PHE A 428 10.11 -4.32 7.20
N ILE A 429 9.49 -4.48 8.38
CA ILE A 429 9.33 -3.42 9.38
C ILE A 429 9.96 -3.93 10.68
N TYR A 430 11.20 -3.52 10.92
CA TYR A 430 11.89 -3.71 12.18
C TYR A 430 11.61 -2.55 13.14
N TYR A 431 11.56 -2.83 14.44
CA TYR A 431 11.32 -1.80 15.44
C TYR A 431 12.19 -1.98 16.69
N LYS A 432 12.39 -0.88 17.44
CA LYS A 432 13.02 -0.88 18.77
C LYS A 432 12.43 0.20 19.67
N GLY A 433 12.35 -0.09 20.97
CA GLY A 433 11.93 0.84 22.02
C GLY A 433 10.70 0.39 22.77
N LYS A 434 10.75 0.41 24.11
CA LYS A 434 9.68 -0.11 25.00
C LYS A 434 8.29 0.53 24.86
N LYS A 435 8.20 1.69 24.20
CA LYS A 435 6.94 2.39 23.96
C LYS A 435 6.15 1.80 22.79
N LEU A 436 6.80 1.03 21.90
CA LEU A 436 6.13 0.36 20.80
C LEU A 436 5.72 -1.05 21.21
N LYS A 437 4.45 -1.38 20.97
CA LYS A 437 3.94 -2.76 21.05
C LYS A 437 3.22 -3.10 19.77
N VAL A 438 3.63 -4.18 19.10
CA VAL A 438 2.97 -4.62 17.88
C VAL A 438 1.52 -5.00 18.20
N LYS A 439 0.59 -4.40 17.47
CA LYS A 439 -0.85 -4.64 17.60
C LYS A 439 -1.37 -5.47 16.44
N LYS A 440 -0.91 -5.17 15.23
CA LYS A 440 -1.32 -5.84 14.01
C LYS A 440 -0.19 -5.76 12.99
N THR A 441 0.06 -6.84 12.26
CA THR A 441 0.86 -6.80 11.05
C THR A 441 0.08 -7.44 9.90
N GLN A 442 0.47 -7.09 8.68
CA GLN A 442 -0.10 -7.66 7.48
C GLN A 442 0.89 -7.52 6.32
N ILE A 443 0.93 -8.53 5.46
CA ILE A 443 1.47 -8.41 4.11
C ILE A 443 0.28 -8.44 3.16
N PHE A 444 0.19 -7.49 2.23
CA PHE A 444 -0.92 -7.47 1.29
C PHE A 444 -0.56 -6.86 -0.07
N ASP A 445 -1.28 -7.33 -1.08
CA ASP A 445 -1.33 -6.85 -2.45
C ASP A 445 -2.78 -6.94 -2.97
N GLN A 446 -2.97 -6.79 -4.29
CA GLN A 446 -4.18 -7.30 -4.92
C GLN A 446 -4.06 -8.80 -5.13
N TRP A 447 -5.01 -9.57 -4.59
CA TRP A 447 -4.99 -11.04 -4.43
C TRP A 447 -4.76 -11.90 -5.69
N SER A 448 -4.65 -11.31 -6.89
CA SER A 448 -4.37 -12.00 -8.17
C SER A 448 -3.92 -10.99 -9.24
N PRO A 449 -2.72 -10.40 -9.14
CA PRO A 449 -2.26 -9.49 -10.17
C PRO A 449 -1.92 -10.29 -11.45
N SER A 450 -2.14 -9.69 -12.62
CA SER A 450 -1.72 -10.30 -13.89
C SER A 450 -0.19 -10.31 -13.94
N PRO A 451 0.47 -11.44 -14.23
CA PRO A 451 1.92 -11.51 -14.23
C PRO A 451 2.53 -10.69 -15.38
N TYR A 452 3.83 -10.47 -15.30
CA TYR A 452 4.61 -9.94 -16.41
C TYR A 452 4.45 -10.81 -17.67
N PRO A 453 4.32 -10.25 -18.89
CA PRO A 453 4.37 -8.83 -19.27
C PRO A 453 3.00 -8.10 -19.29
N THR A 454 1.92 -8.77 -18.88
CA THR A 454 0.54 -8.23 -18.97
C THR A 454 0.11 -7.37 -17.77
N HIS A 455 1.06 -6.92 -16.96
CA HIS A 455 0.83 -6.33 -15.64
C HIS A 455 0.39 -4.85 -15.67
N LYS A 456 0.54 -4.13 -16.79
CA LYS A 456 0.44 -2.65 -16.84
C LYS A 456 -0.85 -2.08 -16.26
N ASP A 457 -1.96 -2.82 -16.38
CA ASP A 457 -3.29 -2.41 -15.92
C ASP A 457 -3.70 -3.06 -14.58
N ASN A 458 -2.79 -3.75 -13.90
CA ASN A 458 -3.03 -4.24 -12.55
C ASN A 458 -3.38 -3.08 -11.62
N GLY A 459 -4.38 -3.25 -10.75
CA GLY A 459 -4.75 -2.20 -9.80
C GLY A 459 -3.75 -2.04 -8.65
N TRP A 460 -2.85 -3.00 -8.45
CA TRP A 460 -1.76 -2.92 -7.47
C TRP A 460 -0.59 -2.10 -8.05
N PRO A 461 -0.02 -1.13 -7.32
CA PRO A 461 0.97 -0.18 -7.85
C PRO A 461 2.43 -0.67 -7.82
N SER A 462 2.69 -1.99 -7.70
CA SER A 462 4.05 -2.51 -7.53
C SER A 462 4.18 -3.98 -7.96
N ASP A 463 5.39 -4.46 -8.13
CA ASP A 463 5.73 -5.89 -8.17
C ASP A 463 5.98 -6.49 -6.76
N HIS A 464 6.09 -5.67 -5.72
CA HIS A 464 6.18 -6.07 -4.31
C HIS A 464 4.82 -6.01 -3.59
N LYS A 465 4.59 -6.90 -2.61
CA LYS A 465 3.52 -6.73 -1.61
C LYS A 465 3.94 -5.69 -0.57
N ALA A 466 2.97 -4.97 -0.01
CA ALA A 466 3.25 -4.01 1.04
C ALA A 466 3.39 -4.71 2.41
N ALA A 467 4.38 -4.31 3.20
CA ALA A 467 4.49 -4.67 4.60
C ALA A 467 3.81 -3.60 5.47
N PHE A 468 2.91 -4.01 6.36
CA PHE A 468 2.18 -3.13 7.25
C PHE A 468 2.35 -3.54 8.71
N ALA A 469 2.48 -2.55 9.58
CA ALA A 469 2.45 -2.75 11.02
C ALA A 469 1.70 -1.61 11.73
N GLU A 470 0.90 -1.97 12.73
CA GLU A 470 0.30 -1.04 13.68
C GLU A 470 0.94 -1.27 15.05
N PHE A 471 1.44 -0.19 15.66
CA PHE A 471 2.04 -0.21 16.98
C PHE A 471 1.20 0.62 17.95
N HIS A 472 0.91 0.08 19.13
CA HIS A 472 0.51 0.92 20.26
C HIS A 472 1.69 1.79 20.70
N LEU A 473 1.40 3.05 20.98
CA LEU A 473 2.34 4.05 21.50
C LEU A 473 2.30 4.16 23.03
#